data_AF-A0A8P0T770-F1
#
_entry.id   AF-A0A8P0T770-F1
#
_cell.length_a   1.000
_cell.length_b   1.000
_cell.length_c   1.000
_cell.angle_alpha   90.00
_cell.angle_beta   90.00
_cell.angle_gamma   90.00
#
_symmetry.space_group_name_H-M   'P 1'
#
loop_
_entity.id
_entity.type
_entity.pdbx_description
1 polymer ?
#
loop_
_entity_poly.entity_id
_entity_poly.type
_entity_poly.pdbx_seq_one_letter_code
_entity_poly.pdbx_strand_id
1 'polypeptide(L)'
;MPELGIQLVPEHVETRPLYHPRSPGLLQGSLHMWIDIFPRDVPTPPPVDIKPRQPISYELRVIIWNTEDVVLDDVNPLTGEMSSDIYVRSWVKGLEHDKQETDVHFNSLTGEGNFNWRFVFRFDYLPTEREVSVQRRPGPFALEEAEFRQPAVLVLQVWDYDRISANDFLGTASPPSYPARPVSALIAPLPLAFGFLLWPSPESWVSDPASLIFALWPHS
;
A
#
# COMPACT_ATOMS: atom_id res chain seq x y z
N MET A 1 -21.38 -8.42 -25.42
CA MET A 1 -21.07 -7.28 -24.52
C MET A 1 -20.41 -7.84 -23.28
N PRO A 2 -19.54 -7.10 -22.53
CA PRO A 2 -19.07 -7.64 -21.27
C PRO A 2 -20.30 -7.84 -20.37
N GLU A 3 -20.62 -9.09 -20.07
CA GLU A 3 -21.75 -9.42 -19.19
C GLU A 3 -21.41 -9.11 -17.72
N LEU A 4 -20.14 -8.82 -17.43
CA LEU A 4 -19.65 -8.24 -16.18
C LEU A 4 -18.64 -7.12 -16.46
N GLY A 5 -18.90 -5.93 -15.91
CA GLY A 5 -17.97 -4.79 -15.92
C GLY A 5 -18.37 -3.64 -16.85
N ILE A 6 -17.88 -2.46 -16.48
CA ILE A 6 -18.02 -1.09 -17.04
C ILE A 6 -18.81 -0.99 -18.36
N GLN A 7 -19.91 -0.24 -18.31
CA GLN A 7 -20.71 0.12 -19.49
C GLN A 7 -19.89 0.99 -20.45
N LEU A 8 -19.51 0.41 -21.59
CA LEU A 8 -18.77 1.12 -22.64
C LEU A 8 -19.70 2.10 -23.36
N VAL A 9 -19.16 3.28 -23.72
CA VAL A 9 -19.84 4.26 -24.57
C VAL A 9 -19.93 3.69 -25.99
N PRO A 10 -21.13 3.33 -26.50
CA PRO A 10 -21.27 2.61 -27.76
C PRO A 10 -20.67 3.35 -28.97
N GLU A 11 -20.65 4.68 -28.93
CA GLU A 11 -20.10 5.56 -29.96
C GLU A 11 -18.58 5.36 -30.17
N HIS A 12 -17.86 4.87 -29.16
CA HIS A 12 -16.41 4.61 -29.23
C HIS A 12 -16.08 3.14 -29.48
N VAL A 13 -17.08 2.28 -29.70
CA VAL A 13 -16.89 0.84 -29.92
C VAL A 13 -17.22 0.51 -31.36
N GLU A 14 -16.20 0.16 -32.14
CA GLU A 14 -16.38 -0.29 -33.51
C GLU A 14 -16.32 -1.82 -33.59
N THR A 15 -17.34 -2.40 -34.23
CA THR A 15 -17.40 -3.84 -34.50
C THR A 15 -17.27 -4.08 -36.00
N ARG A 16 -16.21 -4.75 -36.43
CA ARG A 16 -15.99 -5.10 -37.85
C ARG A 16 -16.12 -6.61 -38.07
N PRO A 17 -17.00 -7.07 -38.97
CA PRO A 17 -17.06 -8.47 -39.34
C PRO A 17 -15.78 -8.91 -40.05
N LEU A 18 -15.28 -10.11 -39.69
CA LEU A 18 -14.11 -10.71 -40.33
C LEU A 18 -14.56 -11.72 -41.39
N TYR A 19 -13.96 -11.61 -42.58
CA TYR A 19 -14.21 -12.49 -43.72
C TYR A 19 -12.90 -13.07 -44.24
N HIS A 20 -12.94 -14.34 -44.66
CA HIS A 20 -11.80 -14.97 -45.33
C HIS A 20 -11.89 -14.80 -46.83
N PRO A 21 -10.78 -14.45 -47.52
CA PRO A 21 -10.77 -14.28 -48.97
C PRO A 21 -11.22 -15.52 -49.76
N ARG A 22 -11.03 -16.73 -49.19
CA ARG A 22 -11.41 -18.00 -49.83
C ARG A 22 -12.87 -18.40 -49.59
N SER A 23 -13.61 -17.69 -48.74
CA SER A 23 -15.03 -17.94 -48.47
C SER A 23 -15.77 -16.61 -48.27
N PRO A 24 -15.81 -15.74 -49.30
CA PRO A 24 -16.54 -14.49 -49.23
C PRO A 24 -18.02 -14.75 -48.95
N GLY A 25 -18.58 -14.02 -47.98
CA GLY A 25 -19.97 -14.17 -47.55
C GLY A 25 -20.19 -15.01 -46.29
N LEU A 26 -19.20 -15.78 -45.82
CA LEU A 26 -19.27 -16.47 -44.53
C LEU A 26 -18.54 -15.66 -43.45
N LEU A 27 -19.28 -15.21 -42.44
CA LEU A 27 -18.75 -14.50 -41.28
C LEU A 27 -17.89 -15.46 -40.43
N GLN A 28 -16.64 -15.08 -40.14
CA GLN A 28 -15.70 -15.91 -39.37
C GLN A 28 -15.37 -15.35 -37.99
N GLY A 29 -16.12 -14.34 -37.55
CA GLY A 29 -15.93 -13.65 -36.29
C GLY A 29 -16.09 -12.14 -36.48
N SER A 30 -15.83 -11.40 -35.42
CA SER A 30 -15.82 -9.95 -35.43
C SER A 30 -14.62 -9.41 -34.66
N LEU A 31 -14.03 -8.34 -35.18
CA LEU A 31 -13.06 -7.53 -34.48
C LEU A 31 -13.83 -6.47 -33.69
N HIS A 32 -13.62 -6.41 -32.39
CA HIS A 32 -14.13 -5.33 -31.54
C HIS A 32 -12.96 -4.42 -31.19
N MET A 33 -13.09 -3.13 -31.50
CA MET A 33 -12.07 -2.13 -31.25
C MET A 33 -12.67 -0.96 -30.48
N TRP A 34 -11.88 -0.37 -29.61
CA TRP A 34 -12.14 0.96 -29.09
C TRP A 34 -11.47 1.99 -29.99
N ILE A 35 -12.21 3.00 -30.43
CA ILE A 35 -11.72 4.02 -31.36
C ILE A 35 -11.87 5.42 -30.75
N ASP A 36 -10.79 6.21 -30.84
CA ASP A 36 -10.84 7.65 -30.61
C ASP A 36 -10.97 8.38 -31.95
N ILE A 37 -11.97 9.25 -32.07
CA ILE A 37 -12.22 10.04 -33.27
C ILE A 37 -11.69 11.46 -33.04
N PHE A 38 -10.63 11.83 -33.77
CA PHE A 38 -10.05 13.17 -33.72
C PHE A 38 -10.52 14.04 -34.91
N PRO A 39 -10.77 15.35 -34.69
CA PRO A 39 -10.98 16.30 -35.77
C PRO A 39 -9.75 16.36 -36.70
N ARG A 40 -9.98 16.58 -38.01
CA ARG A 40 -8.90 16.56 -39.01
C ARG A 40 -7.89 17.70 -38.87
N ASP A 41 -8.30 18.78 -38.22
CA ASP A 41 -7.54 20.00 -37.95
C ASP A 41 -6.63 19.89 -36.72
N VAL A 42 -6.75 18.81 -35.94
CA VAL A 42 -5.90 18.53 -34.78
C VAL A 42 -4.85 17.50 -35.20
N PRO A 43 -3.55 17.73 -34.92
CA PRO A 43 -2.53 16.73 -35.17
C PRO A 43 -2.85 15.43 -34.40
N THR A 44 -2.59 14.28 -35.01
CA THR A 44 -2.79 12.99 -34.37
C THR A 44 -1.98 12.94 -33.07
N PRO A 45 -2.60 12.59 -31.93
CA PRO A 45 -1.87 12.48 -30.68
C PRO A 45 -0.77 11.41 -30.80
N PRO A 46 0.32 11.55 -30.05
CA PRO A 46 1.38 10.56 -30.04
C PRO A 46 0.81 9.18 -29.62
N PRO A 47 1.32 8.07 -30.18
CA PRO A 47 0.92 6.74 -29.77
C PRO A 47 1.05 6.57 -28.25
N VAL A 48 0.02 6.04 -27.62
CA VAL A 48 0.04 5.71 -26.19
C VAL A 48 0.78 4.38 -26.02
N ASP A 49 1.76 4.35 -25.12
CA ASP A 49 2.39 3.08 -24.73
C ASP A 49 1.41 2.28 -23.88
N ILE A 50 0.90 1.19 -24.45
CA ILE A 50 -0.04 0.26 -23.81
C ILE A 50 0.67 -0.92 -23.14
N LYS A 51 2.00 -0.91 -23.06
CA LYS A 51 2.72 -1.94 -22.31
C LYS A 51 2.22 -1.98 -20.87
N PRO A 52 2.15 -3.18 -20.26
CA PRO A 52 1.87 -3.29 -18.83
C PRO A 52 2.83 -2.40 -18.04
N ARG A 53 2.27 -1.65 -17.09
CA ARG A 53 3.08 -0.83 -16.19
C ARG A 53 4.03 -1.74 -15.42
N GLN A 54 5.28 -1.34 -15.36
CA GLN A 54 6.28 -2.05 -14.58
C GLN A 54 6.25 -1.56 -13.14
N PRO A 55 6.40 -2.46 -12.16
CA PRO A 55 6.58 -2.06 -10.76
C PRO A 55 7.80 -1.16 -10.60
N ILE A 56 7.70 -0.23 -9.65
CA ILE A 56 8.79 0.68 -9.26
C ILE A 56 9.22 0.28 -7.85
N SER A 57 10.52 0.21 -7.58
CA SER A 57 11.02 -0.09 -6.23
C SER A 57 10.81 1.11 -5.31
N TYR A 58 10.23 0.85 -4.13
CA TYR A 58 9.99 1.82 -3.07
C TYR A 58 10.66 1.37 -1.77
N GLU A 59 10.92 2.34 -0.90
CA GLU A 59 11.33 2.11 0.47
C GLU A 59 10.38 2.86 1.42
N LEU A 60 9.78 2.11 2.34
CA LEU A 60 8.90 2.61 3.40
C LEU A 60 9.67 2.57 4.72
N ARG A 61 9.85 3.73 5.37
CA ARG A 61 10.31 3.75 6.78
C ARG A 61 9.13 4.01 7.69
N VAL A 62 9.06 3.19 8.72
CA VAL A 62 8.10 3.32 9.81
C VAL A 62 8.90 3.55 11.07
N ILE A 63 8.65 4.68 11.74
CA ILE A 63 9.32 5.01 13.01
C ILE A 63 8.34 4.77 14.15
N ILE A 64 8.70 3.87 15.05
CA ILE A 64 7.99 3.61 16.30
C ILE A 64 8.67 4.44 17.39
N TRP A 65 8.07 5.57 17.74
CA TRP A 65 8.59 6.40 18.83
C TRP A 65 8.22 5.81 20.18
N ASN A 66 6.93 5.73 20.44
CA ASN A 66 6.39 5.22 21.67
C ASN A 66 4.97 4.65 21.49
N THR A 67 4.55 3.87 22.48
CA THR A 67 3.18 3.42 22.71
C THR A 67 2.65 4.07 23.99
N GLU A 68 1.34 4.25 24.06
CA GLU A 68 0.61 4.72 25.25
C GLU A 68 -0.68 3.88 25.38
N ASP A 69 -1.24 3.80 26.59
CA ASP A 69 -2.49 3.09 26.88
C ASP A 69 -2.51 1.60 26.45
N VAL A 70 -1.35 0.93 26.47
CA VAL A 70 -1.26 -0.52 26.23
C VAL A 70 -1.84 -1.28 27.43
N VAL A 71 -2.64 -2.31 27.15
CA VAL A 71 -3.22 -3.18 28.18
C VAL A 71 -2.10 -3.88 28.95
N LEU A 72 -2.18 -3.83 30.28
CA LEU A 72 -1.28 -4.55 31.18
C LEU A 72 -1.80 -5.99 31.36
N ASP A 73 -1.01 -6.99 31.00
CA ASP A 73 -1.43 -8.40 31.00
C ASP A 73 -0.68 -9.25 32.05
N ASP A 74 0.51 -8.83 32.48
CA ASP A 74 1.27 -9.51 33.52
C ASP A 74 0.89 -9.05 34.92
N VAL A 75 0.85 -9.99 35.87
CA VAL A 75 0.71 -9.70 37.32
C VAL A 75 1.94 -10.20 38.05
N ASN A 76 2.64 -9.29 38.72
CA ASN A 76 3.80 -9.66 39.54
C ASN A 76 3.34 -10.49 40.76
N PRO A 77 3.78 -11.75 40.92
CA PRO A 77 3.31 -12.63 41.98
C PRO A 77 3.78 -12.22 43.39
N LEU A 78 4.78 -11.34 43.50
CA LEU A 78 5.30 -10.85 44.77
C LEU A 78 4.67 -9.53 45.20
N THR A 79 4.46 -8.60 44.27
CA THR A 79 3.92 -7.25 44.57
C THR A 79 2.44 -7.11 44.25
N GLY A 80 1.89 -7.97 43.39
CA GLY A 80 0.52 -7.87 42.87
C GLY A 80 0.33 -6.74 41.85
N GLU A 81 1.40 -6.07 41.45
CA GLU A 81 1.35 -4.98 40.46
C GLU A 81 1.17 -5.55 39.05
N MET A 82 0.37 -4.86 38.25
CA MET A 82 0.17 -5.19 36.85
C MET A 82 1.25 -4.52 35.99
N SER A 83 1.72 -5.22 34.96
CA SER A 83 2.71 -4.73 34.01
C SER A 83 2.55 -5.37 32.64
N SER A 84 3.30 -4.92 31.63
CA SER A 84 3.52 -5.65 30.38
C SER A 84 4.94 -5.44 29.85
N ASP A 85 5.46 -6.45 29.16
CA ASP A 85 6.72 -6.46 28.43
C ASP A 85 6.45 -6.18 26.93
N ILE A 86 6.34 -4.90 26.55
CA ILE A 86 5.77 -4.48 25.27
C ILE A 86 6.79 -4.57 24.12
N TYR A 87 6.38 -5.10 22.97
CA TYR A 87 7.12 -4.95 21.71
C TYR A 87 6.19 -4.84 20.50
N VAL A 88 6.69 -4.29 19.40
CA VAL A 88 5.91 -4.04 18.18
C VAL A 88 6.44 -4.88 17.02
N ARG A 89 5.53 -5.52 16.29
CA ARG A 89 5.79 -6.26 15.06
C ARG A 89 5.19 -5.55 13.87
N SER A 90 5.89 -5.53 12.75
CA SER A 90 5.39 -4.94 11.51
C SER A 90 5.82 -5.70 10.26
N TRP A 91 4.95 -5.71 9.26
CA TRP A 91 5.26 -6.23 7.93
C TRP A 91 4.35 -5.61 6.87
N VAL A 92 4.80 -5.63 5.62
CA VAL A 92 3.94 -5.34 4.46
C VAL A 92 3.28 -6.64 4.02
N LYS A 93 1.96 -6.63 3.84
CA LYS A 93 1.21 -7.79 3.34
C LYS A 93 1.84 -8.24 2.01
N GLY A 94 2.04 -9.54 1.84
CA GLY A 94 2.70 -10.14 0.68
C GLY A 94 4.21 -10.29 0.83
N LEU A 95 4.78 -9.61 1.83
CA LEU A 95 6.19 -9.67 2.22
C LEU A 95 6.30 -10.14 3.67
N GLU A 96 5.52 -11.15 4.04
CA GLU A 96 5.51 -11.69 5.42
C GLU A 96 6.88 -12.25 5.85
N HIS A 97 7.75 -12.58 4.90
CA HIS A 97 9.12 -13.03 5.14
C HIS A 97 10.05 -11.88 5.60
N ASP A 98 9.71 -10.62 5.30
CA ASP A 98 10.41 -9.42 5.77
C ASP A 98 9.70 -8.80 6.98
N LYS A 99 9.14 -9.65 7.84
CA LYS A 99 8.56 -9.19 9.11
C LYS A 99 9.68 -8.69 10.02
N GLN A 100 9.48 -7.51 10.58
CA GLN A 100 10.41 -6.86 11.49
C GLN A 100 9.76 -6.65 12.86
N GLU A 101 10.56 -6.64 13.91
CA GLU A 101 10.11 -6.38 15.28
C GLU A 101 11.07 -5.43 16.01
N THR A 102 10.54 -4.71 17.00
CA THR A 102 11.33 -3.84 17.88
C THR A 102 12.02 -4.67 18.96
N ASP A 103 12.94 -4.05 19.70
CA ASP A 103 13.32 -4.53 21.02
C ASP A 103 12.11 -4.54 21.99
N VAL A 104 12.23 -5.28 23.09
CA VAL A 104 11.21 -5.38 24.15
C VAL A 104 11.40 -4.28 25.19
N HIS A 105 10.33 -3.56 25.50
CA HIS A 105 10.26 -2.63 26.63
C HIS A 105 9.74 -3.37 27.86
N PHE A 106 10.63 -3.72 28.78
CA PHE A 106 10.29 -4.53 29.95
C PHE A 106 9.57 -3.74 31.05
N ASN A 107 8.60 -4.39 31.70
CA ASN A 107 7.96 -3.98 32.94
C ASN A 107 7.32 -2.58 32.84
N SER A 108 6.52 -2.35 31.80
CA SER A 108 5.69 -1.16 31.67
C SER A 108 4.55 -1.23 32.70
N LEU A 109 4.53 -0.29 33.65
CA LEU A 109 3.50 -0.21 34.70
C LEU A 109 2.31 0.68 34.30
N THR A 110 2.46 1.46 33.24
CA THR A 110 1.48 2.47 32.80
C THR A 110 0.92 2.17 31.41
N GLY A 111 1.42 1.14 30.72
CA GLY A 111 1.09 0.85 29.33
C GLY A 111 1.88 1.71 28.34
N GLU A 112 2.87 2.48 28.81
CA GLU A 112 3.79 3.24 27.98
C GLU A 112 5.01 2.39 27.57
N GLY A 113 5.46 2.54 26.33
CA GLY A 113 6.69 1.91 25.83
C GLY A 113 7.45 2.87 24.93
N ASN A 114 8.77 2.97 25.07
CA ASN A 114 9.61 3.86 24.25
C ASN A 114 10.64 3.05 23.47
N PHE A 115 10.65 3.22 22.15
CA PHE A 115 11.43 2.39 21.23
C PHE A 115 12.41 3.19 20.38
N ASN A 116 11.99 4.36 19.87
CA ASN A 116 12.74 5.11 18.84
C ASN A 116 13.26 4.18 17.72
N TRP A 117 12.41 3.24 17.29
CA TRP A 117 12.78 2.17 16.37
C TRP A 117 12.42 2.53 14.94
N ARG A 118 13.19 2.03 13.97
CA ARG A 118 12.95 2.30 12.55
C ARG A 118 12.89 1.01 11.74
N PHE A 119 11.68 0.65 11.32
CA PHE A 119 11.50 -0.36 10.30
C PHE A 119 11.80 0.22 8.92
N VAL A 120 12.41 -0.58 8.06
CA VAL A 120 12.70 -0.23 6.67
C VAL A 120 12.25 -1.36 5.77
N PHE A 121 11.15 -1.16 5.04
CA PHE A 121 10.63 -2.14 4.10
C PHE A 121 10.95 -1.72 2.68
N ARG A 122 11.46 -2.65 1.87
CA ARG A 122 11.72 -2.43 0.44
C ARG A 122 10.82 -3.31 -0.38
N PHE A 123 10.09 -2.73 -1.32
CA PHE A 123 9.11 -3.45 -2.12
C PHE A 123 8.88 -2.81 -3.46
N ASP A 124 8.47 -3.62 -4.43
CA ASP A 124 8.05 -3.13 -5.74
C ASP A 124 6.57 -2.76 -5.71
N TYR A 125 6.23 -1.58 -6.21
CA TYR A 125 4.90 -0.98 -6.10
C TYR A 125 4.43 -0.46 -7.45
N LEU A 126 3.13 -0.63 -7.70
CA LEU A 126 2.40 -0.10 -8.84
C LEU A 126 1.51 1.06 -8.35
N PRO A 127 1.92 2.33 -8.50
CA PRO A 127 1.24 3.45 -7.85
C PRO A 127 -0.19 3.71 -8.31
N THR A 128 -0.52 3.35 -9.55
CA THR A 128 -1.86 3.56 -10.11
C THR A 128 -2.84 2.50 -9.65
N GLU A 129 -2.38 1.25 -9.60
CA GLU A 129 -3.13 0.08 -9.13
C GLU A 129 -3.19 0.01 -7.60
N ARG A 130 -2.25 0.68 -6.91
CA ARG A 130 -2.03 0.64 -5.45
C ARG A 130 -1.68 -0.75 -4.93
N GLU A 131 -0.95 -1.51 -5.75
CA GLU A 131 -0.57 -2.89 -5.47
C GLU A 131 0.93 -3.02 -5.26
N VAL A 132 1.31 -3.86 -4.31
CA VAL A 132 2.67 -4.38 -4.18
C VAL A 132 2.81 -5.55 -5.15
N SER A 133 3.89 -5.54 -5.92
CA SER A 133 4.31 -6.65 -6.78
C SER A 133 5.36 -7.47 -6.04
N VAL A 134 5.14 -8.78 -5.94
CA VAL A 134 6.04 -9.71 -5.27
C VAL A 134 6.34 -10.85 -6.21
N GLN A 135 7.62 -11.07 -6.50
CA GLN A 135 8.08 -12.26 -7.20
C GLN A 135 8.23 -13.39 -6.19
N ARG A 136 7.44 -14.45 -6.32
CA ARG A 136 7.59 -15.65 -5.47
C ARG A 136 7.31 -16.92 -6.25
N ARG A 137 7.92 -18.02 -5.80
CA ARG A 137 7.60 -19.35 -6.33
C ARG A 137 6.23 -19.79 -5.81
N PRO A 138 5.28 -20.18 -6.69
CA PRO A 138 3.94 -20.57 -6.29
C PRO A 138 3.88 -21.87 -5.47
N GLY A 139 4.97 -22.65 -5.40
CA GLY A 139 5.03 -23.86 -4.60
C GLY A 139 6.43 -24.49 -4.55
N PRO A 140 6.64 -25.51 -3.70
CA PRO A 140 7.95 -26.12 -3.46
C PRO A 140 8.56 -26.82 -4.68
N PHE A 141 7.76 -27.08 -5.72
CA PHE A 141 8.20 -27.72 -6.96
C PHE A 141 8.14 -26.78 -8.18
N ALA A 142 7.76 -25.52 -7.99
CA ALA A 142 7.75 -24.55 -9.08
C ALA A 142 9.19 -24.17 -9.46
N LEU A 143 9.53 -24.35 -10.74
CA LEU A 143 10.83 -24.00 -11.29
C LEU A 143 10.97 -22.49 -11.55
N GLU A 144 9.86 -21.83 -11.86
CA GLU A 144 9.81 -20.41 -12.20
C GLU A 144 9.10 -19.59 -11.11
N GLU A 145 9.57 -18.36 -10.94
CA GLU A 145 8.94 -17.35 -10.09
C GLU A 145 7.75 -16.73 -10.83
N ALA A 146 6.65 -16.54 -10.09
CA ALA A 146 5.47 -15.86 -10.61
C ALA A 146 5.32 -14.52 -9.91
N GLU A 147 4.85 -13.53 -10.67
CA GLU A 147 4.48 -12.22 -10.13
C GLU A 147 3.12 -12.34 -9.43
N PHE A 148 3.09 -12.05 -8.14
CA PHE A 148 1.87 -11.92 -7.36
C PHE A 148 1.64 -10.46 -7.01
N ARG A 149 0.42 -9.99 -7.22
CA ARG A 149 0.00 -8.64 -6.89
C ARG A 149 -1.02 -8.64 -5.79
N GLN A 150 -0.93 -7.66 -4.91
CA GLN A 150 -1.88 -7.50 -3.83
C GLN A 150 -1.89 -6.07 -3.30
N PRO A 151 -2.98 -5.64 -2.63
CA PRO A 151 -3.06 -4.31 -2.06
C PRO A 151 -1.90 -4.03 -1.10
N ALA A 152 -1.31 -2.83 -1.20
CA ALA A 152 -0.29 -2.36 -0.28
C ALA A 152 -0.89 -2.10 1.10
N VAL A 153 -0.71 -3.05 2.02
CA VAL A 153 -1.21 -2.96 3.39
C VAL A 153 -0.04 -3.15 4.34
N LEU A 154 0.25 -2.13 5.15
CA LEU A 154 1.16 -2.25 6.28
C LEU A 154 0.38 -2.78 7.48
N VAL A 155 0.91 -3.83 8.10
CA VAL A 155 0.39 -4.38 9.35
C VAL A 155 1.32 -3.97 10.48
N LEU A 156 0.75 -3.44 11.57
CA LEU A 156 1.44 -3.10 12.81
C LEU A 156 0.71 -3.78 13.97
N GLN A 157 1.44 -4.52 14.79
CA GLN A 157 0.87 -5.24 15.93
C GLN A 157 1.68 -4.95 17.19
N VAL A 158 0.98 -4.76 18.30
CA VAL A 158 1.56 -4.62 19.64
C VAL A 158 1.36 -5.94 20.38
N TRP A 159 2.39 -6.41 21.05
CA TRP A 159 2.44 -7.71 21.71
C TRP A 159 3.04 -7.59 23.11
N ASP A 160 2.61 -8.48 24.00
CA ASP A 160 3.25 -8.72 25.30
C ASP A 160 4.28 -9.85 25.15
N TYR A 161 5.43 -9.71 25.80
CA TYR A 161 6.50 -10.70 25.74
C TYR A 161 6.49 -11.57 26.99
N ASP A 162 6.02 -12.81 26.82
CA ASP A 162 6.06 -13.82 27.87
C ASP A 162 7.41 -14.56 27.90
N ARG A 163 8.07 -14.57 29.07
CA ARG A 163 9.30 -15.35 29.26
C ARG A 163 9.06 -16.87 29.32
N ILE A 164 7.86 -17.30 29.71
CA ILE A 164 7.55 -18.70 30.09
C ILE A 164 6.37 -19.25 29.28
N SER A 165 5.53 -18.38 28.71
CA SER A 165 4.34 -18.68 27.91
C SER A 165 4.56 -18.36 26.42
N ALA A 166 3.53 -18.58 25.59
CA ALA A 166 3.47 -17.97 24.27
C ALA A 166 3.02 -16.51 24.42
N ASN A 167 3.69 -15.59 23.73
CA ASN A 167 3.41 -14.15 23.74
C ASN A 167 1.94 -13.83 23.42
N ASP A 168 1.34 -12.95 24.21
CA ASP A 168 -0.02 -12.47 24.02
C ASP A 168 -0.12 -11.26 23.07
N PHE A 169 -1.18 -11.27 22.24
CA PHE A 169 -1.43 -10.22 21.26
C PHE A 169 -2.31 -9.11 21.88
N LEU A 170 -1.79 -7.88 21.91
CA LEU A 170 -2.45 -6.76 22.60
C LEU A 170 -3.23 -5.85 21.65
N GLY A 171 -2.84 -5.74 20.37
CA GLY A 171 -3.58 -4.89 19.43
C GLY A 171 -2.98 -4.76 18.03
N THR A 172 -3.75 -4.20 17.10
CA THR A 172 -3.31 -3.88 15.73
C THR A 172 -3.59 -2.41 15.41
N ALA A 173 -2.61 -1.74 14.80
CA ALA A 173 -2.79 -0.43 14.19
C ALA A 173 -2.81 -0.58 12.66
N SER A 174 -3.74 0.09 11.99
CA SER A 174 -3.76 0.20 10.53
C SER A 174 -3.57 1.66 10.13
N PRO A 175 -2.71 1.98 9.15
CA PRO A 175 -2.63 3.34 8.64
C PRO A 175 -4.00 3.76 8.07
N PRO A 176 -4.38 5.05 8.18
CA PRO A 176 -5.62 5.53 7.60
C PRO A 176 -5.63 5.27 6.09
N SER A 177 -6.77 4.85 5.56
CA SER A 177 -6.94 4.66 4.12
C SER A 177 -6.85 6.00 3.40
N TYR A 178 -5.75 6.23 2.66
CA TYR A 178 -5.63 7.43 1.82
C TYR A 178 -6.62 7.35 0.63
N PRO A 179 -7.30 8.46 0.27
CA PRO A 179 -7.04 9.83 0.71
C PRO A 179 -7.95 10.26 1.87
N ALA A 180 -7.36 10.81 2.94
CA ALA A 180 -8.11 11.57 3.93
C ALA A 180 -8.89 12.70 3.22
N ARG A 181 -10.19 12.82 3.50
CA ARG A 181 -11.05 13.88 2.94
C ARG A 181 -10.44 15.25 3.28
N PRO A 182 -10.38 16.20 2.33
CA PRO A 182 -9.92 17.55 2.64
C PRO A 182 -10.98 18.21 3.52
N VAL A 183 -10.63 18.47 4.78
CA VAL A 183 -11.40 19.38 5.64
C VAL A 183 -10.92 20.79 5.30
N SER A 184 -11.85 21.61 4.81
CA SER A 184 -11.65 22.95 4.26
C SER A 184 -10.63 23.82 5.00
N ALA A 185 -9.69 24.39 4.26
CA ALA A 185 -8.99 25.61 4.67
C ALA A 185 -8.93 26.57 3.47
N LEU A 186 -9.37 27.81 3.73
CA LEU A 186 -9.60 28.89 2.78
C LEU A 186 -8.33 29.42 2.10
N ILE A 187 -8.54 29.94 0.89
CA ILE A 187 -7.59 30.54 -0.04
C ILE A 187 -7.06 31.90 0.47
N ALA A 188 -5.76 32.19 0.28
CA ALA A 188 -5.21 33.54 0.03
C ALA A 188 -3.81 33.46 -0.64
N PRO A 189 -3.36 34.49 -1.38
CA PRO A 189 -2.71 34.34 -2.69
C PRO A 189 -1.17 34.39 -2.72
N LEU A 190 -0.64 33.91 -3.85
CA LEU A 190 0.74 33.98 -4.35
C LEU A 190 1.40 35.37 -4.24
N PRO A 191 2.76 35.41 -4.17
CA PRO A 191 3.46 35.80 -5.39
C PRO A 191 4.61 34.87 -5.80
N LEU A 192 4.96 35.01 -7.08
CA LEU A 192 5.93 34.30 -7.91
C LEU A 192 7.37 34.36 -7.38
N ALA A 193 8.07 33.22 -7.35
CA ALA A 193 9.36 33.01 -8.04
C ALA A 193 9.98 31.65 -7.67
N PHE A 194 10.32 30.88 -8.71
CA PHE A 194 11.34 29.84 -8.78
C PHE A 194 11.37 28.74 -7.68
N GLY A 195 10.67 27.65 -7.99
CA GLY A 195 11.31 26.34 -8.16
C GLY A 195 11.88 25.67 -6.92
N PHE A 196 11.01 25.15 -6.05
CA PHE A 196 11.10 23.85 -5.36
C PHE A 196 9.73 23.60 -4.71
N LEU A 197 8.84 22.84 -5.38
CA LEU A 197 7.54 22.43 -4.81
C LEU A 197 7.66 21.00 -4.28
N LEU A 198 7.14 20.62 -3.12
CA LEU A 198 6.81 21.31 -1.88
C LEU A 198 6.74 20.17 -0.85
N TRP A 199 7.53 20.32 0.21
CA TRP A 199 7.37 19.68 1.51
C TRP A 199 5.89 19.66 1.96
N PRO A 200 5.33 18.58 2.52
CA PRO A 200 4.12 18.73 3.31
C PRO A 200 4.51 19.38 4.63
N SER A 201 3.95 20.57 4.86
CA SER A 201 3.95 21.32 6.13
C SER A 201 3.87 20.40 7.36
N PRO A 202 4.59 20.69 8.45
CA PRO A 202 4.56 19.92 9.70
C PRO A 202 3.24 20.08 10.48
N GLU A 203 2.08 20.10 9.80
CA GLU A 203 0.75 20.30 10.41
C GLU A 203 -0.29 19.22 10.03
N SER A 204 0.08 18.17 9.30
CA SER A 204 -0.80 16.99 9.12
C SER A 204 -0.35 15.83 10.01
N TRP A 205 -0.39 16.04 11.33
CA TRP A 205 -0.22 15.00 12.33
C TRP A 205 -1.54 14.25 12.49
N VAL A 206 -1.54 12.93 12.29
CA VAL A 206 -2.63 12.08 12.75
C VAL A 206 -2.12 11.40 14.00
N SER A 207 -2.52 11.91 15.17
CA SER A 207 -2.28 11.30 16.47
C SER A 207 -3.36 10.25 16.72
N ASP A 208 -3.00 8.97 16.55
CA ASP A 208 -3.68 7.81 17.15
C ASP A 208 -2.81 7.34 18.35
N PRO A 209 -3.23 6.41 19.24
CA PRO A 209 -2.58 6.13 20.54
C PRO A 209 -1.13 5.57 20.47
N ALA A 210 -0.56 5.48 19.27
CA ALA A 210 0.87 5.34 19.05
C ALA A 210 1.36 6.53 18.21
N SER A 211 2.37 7.25 18.71
CA SER A 211 3.01 8.33 17.94
C SER A 211 3.84 7.72 16.79
N LEU A 212 3.17 7.42 15.69
CA LEU A 212 3.73 6.77 14.50
C LEU A 212 4.03 7.80 13.41
N ILE A 213 5.21 7.71 12.81
CA ILE A 213 5.58 8.51 11.63
C ILE A 213 5.86 7.56 10.46
N PHE A 214 5.19 7.83 9.33
CA PHE A 214 5.36 7.10 8.07
C PHE A 214 6.02 8.00 7.04
N ALA A 215 6.99 7.46 6.31
CA ALA A 215 7.55 8.13 5.14
C ALA A 215 7.90 7.10 4.05
N LEU A 216 7.49 7.42 2.81
CA LEU A 216 7.62 6.56 1.63
C LEU A 216 8.36 7.33 0.53
N TRP A 217 9.42 6.76 -0.04
CA TRP A 217 10.10 7.31 -1.23
C TRP A 217 10.39 6.22 -2.25
N PRO A 218 10.47 6.59 -3.54
CA PRO A 218 11.04 5.71 -4.56
C PRO A 218 12.49 5.40 -4.21
N HIS A 219 12.88 4.14 -4.36
CA HIS A 219 14.26 3.71 -4.18
C HIS A 219 15.07 4.15 -5.41
N SER A 220 16.10 4.98 -5.20
CA SER A 220 17.08 5.37 -6.22
C SER A 220 18.00 4.23 -6.59
#